data_AF-A0A0G1L9B2-F1
#
_entry.id   AF-A0A0G1L9B2-F1
#
_cell.length_a   1.000
_cell.length_b   1.000
_cell.length_c   1.000
_cell.angle_alpha   90.00
_cell.angle_beta   90.00
_cell.angle_gamma   90.00
#
_symmetry.space_group_name_H-M   'P 1'
#
loop_
_entity.id
_entity.type
_entity.pdbx_description
1 polymer ?
#
loop_
_entity_poly.entity_id
_entity_poly.type
_entity_poly.pdbx_seq_one_letter_code
_entity_poly.pdbx_strand_id
1 'polypeptide(L)'
;MKNKTAFLTATWFKTGLIPSFLPMEMGGTYGSFFALFLCVPAIFVARSIGNVLGGTDYGTIIGMILYSIVVVVIFILGLKSVPIAEKLLGLRKDHKGKIRDHDQNCIVIDEVLGMLIAYIPLMSATTQLRWEFSLCINIKIKEPSKVEP
;
A
#
# COMPACT_ATOMS: atom_id res chain seq x y z
N MET A 1 22.05 4.76 -16.32
CA MET A 1 20.60 4.43 -16.18
C MET A 1 20.15 4.19 -14.74
N LYS A 2 20.94 3.51 -13.89
CA LYS A 2 20.56 3.17 -12.49
C LYS A 2 20.06 4.35 -11.65
N ASN A 3 20.67 5.53 -11.79
CA ASN A 3 20.31 6.73 -11.03
C ASN A 3 18.91 7.27 -11.39
N LYS A 4 18.46 7.09 -12.65
CA LYS A 4 17.13 7.52 -13.08
C LYS A 4 16.04 6.67 -12.45
N THR A 5 16.23 5.35 -12.36
CA THR A 5 15.24 4.46 -11.75
C THR A 5 15.11 4.73 -10.25
N ALA A 6 16.24 4.86 -9.54
CA ALA A 6 16.21 5.22 -8.12
C ALA A 6 15.47 6.54 -7.88
N PHE A 7 15.77 7.56 -8.67
CA PHE A 7 15.06 8.84 -8.60
C PHE A 7 13.55 8.69 -8.84
N LEU A 8 13.15 7.94 -9.88
CA LEU A 8 11.74 7.69 -10.17
C LEU A 8 11.08 6.94 -9.01
N THR A 9 11.73 5.94 -8.43
CA THR A 9 11.17 5.21 -7.29
C THR A 9 10.98 6.11 -6.08
N ALA A 10 12.00 6.86 -5.68
CA ALA A 10 11.94 7.75 -4.51
C ALA A 10 10.88 8.85 -4.64
N THR A 11 10.71 9.39 -5.86
CA THR A 11 9.69 10.41 -6.16
C THR A 11 8.33 9.82 -6.56
N TRP A 12 8.19 8.49 -6.43
CA TRP A 12 7.05 7.71 -6.89
C TRP A 12 6.57 8.09 -8.30
N PHE A 13 7.43 7.87 -9.28
CA PHE A 13 7.27 8.22 -10.69
C PHE A 13 7.05 9.72 -10.93
N LYS A 14 7.79 10.57 -10.21
CA LYS A 14 7.69 12.04 -10.25
C LYS A 14 6.37 12.61 -9.71
N THR A 15 5.54 11.81 -9.04
CA THR A 15 4.28 12.32 -8.46
C THR A 15 4.55 13.33 -7.35
N GLY A 16 5.63 13.14 -6.57
CA GLY A 16 6.09 14.13 -5.59
C GLY A 16 6.62 15.44 -6.20
N LEU A 17 6.80 15.50 -7.53
CA LEU A 17 7.22 16.72 -8.25
C LEU A 17 6.05 17.45 -8.91
N ILE A 18 4.82 16.93 -8.81
CA ILE A 18 3.64 17.61 -9.33
C ILE A 18 3.49 18.90 -8.52
N PRO A 19 3.58 20.09 -9.16
CA PRO A 19 3.38 21.34 -8.47
C PRO A 19 1.97 21.35 -7.90
N SER A 20 1.87 21.65 -6.60
CA SER A 20 0.56 21.78 -6.00
C SER A 20 -0.17 22.95 -6.65
N PHE A 21 -1.37 22.70 -7.16
CA PHE A 21 -2.29 23.74 -7.62
C PHE A 21 -2.81 24.58 -6.45
N LEU A 22 -2.61 24.09 -5.22
CA LEU A 22 -2.94 24.77 -3.98
C LEU A 22 -1.69 25.49 -3.44
N PRO A 23 -1.86 26.57 -2.65
CA PRO A 23 -0.75 27.38 -2.11
C PRO A 23 0.19 26.63 -1.13
N MET A 24 -0.01 25.33 -0.92
CA MET A 24 0.82 24.47 -0.07
C MET A 24 1.41 23.35 -0.93
N GLU A 25 2.74 23.15 -0.89
CA GLU A 25 3.37 21.97 -1.48
C GLU A 25 2.89 20.72 -0.72
N MET A 26 1.99 19.96 -1.34
CA MET A 26 1.38 18.75 -0.77
C MET A 26 1.95 17.48 -1.40
N GLY A 27 3.28 17.39 -1.50
CA GLY A 27 3.95 16.24 -2.12
C GLY A 27 3.49 14.91 -1.53
N GLY A 28 3.42 14.81 -0.20
CA GLY A 28 2.94 13.60 0.48
C GLY A 28 1.48 13.21 0.20
N THR A 29 0.60 14.18 -0.08
CA THR A 29 -0.80 13.89 -0.47
C THR A 29 -0.85 13.23 -1.85
N TYR A 30 -0.08 13.75 -2.82
CA TYR A 30 0.05 13.10 -4.12
C TYR A 30 0.71 11.74 -4.00
N GLY A 31 1.78 11.61 -3.19
CA GLY A 31 2.42 10.32 -2.88
C GLY A 31 1.41 9.27 -2.42
N SER A 32 0.59 9.64 -1.42
CA SER A 32 -0.46 8.77 -0.87
C SER A 32 -1.55 8.43 -1.88
N PHE A 33 -2.03 9.43 -2.65
CA PHE A 33 -3.04 9.22 -3.67
C PHE A 33 -2.55 8.29 -4.79
N PHE A 34 -1.33 8.52 -5.28
CA PHE A 34 -0.76 7.69 -6.33
C PHE A 34 -0.28 6.33 -5.82
N ALA A 35 -0.05 6.16 -4.53
CA ALA A 35 0.20 4.85 -3.92
C ALA A 35 -1.02 3.91 -4.07
N LEU A 36 -2.25 4.44 -4.19
CA LEU A 36 -3.46 3.63 -4.38
C LEU A 36 -3.39 2.77 -5.65
N PHE A 37 -2.76 3.27 -6.71
CA PHE A 37 -2.57 2.52 -7.96
C PHE A 37 -1.64 1.31 -7.80
N LEU A 38 -0.83 1.27 -6.75
CA LEU A 38 -0.10 0.06 -6.37
C LEU A 38 -0.87 -0.75 -5.32
N CYS A 39 -1.34 -0.11 -4.25
CA CYS A 39 -1.93 -0.79 -3.10
C CYS A 39 -3.14 -1.64 -3.49
N VAL A 40 -4.07 -1.06 -4.26
CA VAL A 40 -5.32 -1.74 -4.63
C VAL A 40 -5.04 -2.97 -5.50
N PRO A 41 -4.32 -2.87 -6.64
CA PRO A 41 -3.97 -4.06 -7.43
C PRO A 41 -3.14 -5.08 -6.66
N ALA A 42 -2.20 -4.64 -5.82
CA ALA A 42 -1.36 -5.54 -5.03
C ALA A 42 -2.20 -6.43 -4.10
N ILE A 43 -3.22 -5.86 -3.44
CA ILE A 43 -4.15 -6.62 -2.59
C ILE A 43 -4.94 -7.63 -3.43
N PHE A 44 -5.52 -7.19 -4.55
CA PHE A 44 -6.32 -8.06 -5.42
C PHE A 44 -5.51 -9.23 -5.96
N VAL A 45 -4.29 -8.97 -6.43
CA VAL A 45 -3.39 -10.00 -6.96
C VAL A 45 -2.95 -10.93 -5.86
N ALA A 46 -2.47 -10.41 -4.72
CA ALA A 46 -2.00 -11.23 -3.60
C ALA A 46 -3.12 -12.16 -3.08
N ARG A 47 -4.35 -11.64 -2.96
CA ARG A 47 -5.51 -12.44 -2.57
C ARG A 47 -5.87 -13.51 -3.61
N SER A 48 -5.85 -13.16 -4.89
CA SER A 48 -6.19 -14.10 -5.96
C SER A 48 -5.20 -15.25 -6.01
N ILE A 49 -3.90 -14.95 -5.96
CA ILE A 49 -2.85 -15.96 -5.89
C ILE A 49 -2.97 -16.78 -4.60
N GLY A 50 -3.20 -16.13 -3.46
CA GLY A 50 -3.42 -16.79 -2.18
C GLY A 50 -4.55 -17.82 -2.25
N ASN A 51 -5.71 -17.44 -2.78
CA ASN A 51 -6.86 -18.35 -2.93
C ASN A 51 -6.58 -19.51 -3.88
N VAL A 52 -5.86 -19.27 -4.98
CA VAL A 52 -5.47 -20.34 -5.93
C VAL A 52 -4.52 -21.35 -5.27
N LEU A 53 -3.59 -20.88 -4.44
CA LEU A 53 -2.58 -21.74 -3.81
C LEU A 53 -3.06 -22.43 -2.52
N GLY A 54 -3.89 -21.74 -1.73
CA GLY A 54 -4.27 -22.17 -0.37
C GLY A 54 -5.72 -22.55 -0.21
N GLY A 55 -6.54 -22.47 -1.26
CA GLY A 55 -7.97 -22.75 -1.20
C GLY A 55 -8.72 -21.85 -0.22
N THR A 56 -9.84 -22.34 0.30
CA THR A 56 -10.69 -21.61 1.26
C THR A 56 -10.05 -21.43 2.63
N ASP A 57 -9.19 -22.35 3.02
CA ASP A 57 -8.74 -22.47 4.41
C ASP A 57 -7.44 -21.68 4.66
N TYR A 58 -6.53 -21.65 3.67
CA TYR A 58 -5.23 -20.99 3.79
C TYR A 58 -5.04 -19.80 2.86
N GLY A 59 -5.99 -19.54 1.93
CA GLY A 59 -5.81 -18.54 0.89
C GLY A 59 -5.55 -17.13 1.40
N THR A 60 -6.21 -16.73 2.50
CA THR A 60 -5.98 -15.43 3.14
C THR A 60 -4.57 -15.31 3.69
N ILE A 61 -4.08 -16.32 4.42
CA ILE A 61 -2.75 -16.28 5.05
C ILE A 61 -1.67 -16.18 3.97
N ILE A 62 -1.77 -17.01 2.93
CA ILE A 62 -0.85 -16.96 1.79
C ILE A 62 -0.91 -15.58 1.11
N GLY A 63 -2.11 -15.04 0.89
CA GLY A 63 -2.28 -13.70 0.35
C GLY A 63 -1.62 -12.61 1.19
N MET A 64 -1.73 -12.68 2.51
CA MET A 64 -1.07 -11.73 3.42
C MET A 64 0.46 -11.84 3.33
N ILE A 65 1.00 -13.06 3.23
CA ILE A 65 2.44 -13.28 3.06
C ILE A 65 2.92 -12.66 1.74
N LEU A 66 2.22 -12.92 0.64
CA LEU A 66 2.55 -12.35 -0.68
C LEU A 66 2.50 -10.83 -0.68
N TYR A 67 1.48 -10.24 -0.06
CA TYR A 67 1.37 -8.79 0.08
C TYR A 67 2.50 -8.22 0.95
N SER A 68 2.86 -8.91 2.04
CA SER A 68 3.99 -8.51 2.91
C SER A 68 5.32 -8.53 2.17
N ILE A 69 5.53 -9.49 1.25
CA ILE A 69 6.71 -9.50 0.37
C ILE A 69 6.76 -8.24 -0.49
N VAL A 70 5.62 -7.80 -1.06
CA VAL A 70 5.56 -6.54 -1.83
C VAL A 70 5.97 -5.35 -0.95
N VAL A 71 5.44 -5.25 0.28
CA VAL A 71 5.80 -4.19 1.24
C VAL A 71 7.32 -4.18 1.50
N VAL A 72 7.92 -5.34 1.77
CA VAL A 72 9.36 -5.47 2.03
C VAL A 72 10.19 -5.09 0.81
N VAL A 73 9.78 -5.50 -0.40
CA VAL A 73 10.47 -5.12 -1.64
C VAL A 73 10.45 -3.60 -1.82
N ILE A 74 9.30 -2.96 -1.62
CA ILE A 74 9.17 -1.50 -1.72
C ILE A 74 10.01 -0.80 -0.65
N PHE A 75 10.03 -1.31 0.58
CA PHE A 75 10.89 -0.79 1.66
C PHE A 75 12.38 -0.82 1.28
N ILE A 76 12.88 -1.96 0.78
CA ILE A 76 14.29 -2.09 0.36
C ILE A 76 14.61 -1.15 -0.80
N LEU A 77 13.68 -1.00 -1.75
CA LEU A 77 13.82 -0.05 -2.86
C LEU A 77 13.85 1.40 -2.34
N GLY A 78 12.99 1.74 -1.37
CA GLY A 78 12.98 3.02 -0.67
C GLY A 78 14.33 3.34 -0.06
N LEU A 79 14.85 2.47 0.82
CA LEU A 79 16.16 2.66 1.48
C LEU A 79 17.31 2.91 0.50
N LYS A 80 17.29 2.23 -0.66
CA LYS A 80 18.33 2.41 -1.69
C LYS A 80 18.12 3.65 -2.55
N SER A 81 16.88 4.08 -2.74
CA SER A 81 16.52 5.13 -3.68
C SER A 81 16.57 6.53 -3.08
N VAL A 82 16.22 6.69 -1.79
CA VAL A 82 16.15 7.99 -1.10
C VAL A 82 17.50 8.74 -1.17
N PRO A 83 18.65 8.18 -0.76
CA PRO A 83 19.91 8.94 -0.76
C PRO A 83 20.38 9.34 -2.17
N ILE A 84 19.98 8.57 -3.19
CA ILE A 84 20.28 8.88 -4.59
C ILE A 84 19.40 10.03 -5.06
N ALA A 85 18.12 10.03 -4.68
CA ALA A 85 17.18 11.08 -5.03
C ALA A 85 17.53 12.42 -4.37
N GLU A 86 17.88 12.43 -3.09
CA GLU A 86 18.33 13.64 -2.37
C GLU A 86 19.52 14.30 -3.08
N LYS A 87 20.53 13.50 -3.44
CA LYS A 87 21.71 13.99 -4.20
C LYS A 87 21.36 14.56 -5.57
N LEU A 88 20.36 14.00 -6.25
CA LEU A 88 19.94 14.44 -7.59
C LEU A 88 19.03 15.67 -7.54
N LEU A 89 18.20 15.79 -6.51
CA LEU A 89 17.31 16.93 -6.31
C LEU A 89 18.09 18.17 -5.86
N GLY A 90 19.21 17.98 -5.16
CA GLY A 90 20.04 19.06 -4.63
C GLY A 90 19.28 19.86 -3.57
N LEU A 91 19.67 21.11 -3.33
CA LEU A 91 18.99 21.97 -2.37
C LEU A 91 17.59 22.34 -2.88
N ARG A 92 16.56 22.07 -2.06
CA ARG A 92 15.17 22.43 -2.34
C ARG A 92 14.61 23.31 -1.24
N LYS A 93 13.72 24.22 -1.63
CA LYS A 93 12.96 25.05 -0.71
C LYS A 93 11.72 24.27 -0.29
N ASP A 94 11.52 24.15 1.01
CA ASP A 94 10.33 23.57 1.64
C ASP A 94 9.12 24.54 1.54
N HIS A 95 7.91 24.06 1.78
CA HIS A 95 6.68 24.86 1.86
C HIS A 95 6.77 26.01 2.88
N LYS A 96 7.60 25.84 3.93
CA LYS A 96 7.89 26.90 4.93
C LYS A 96 8.99 27.86 4.49
N GLY A 97 9.45 27.73 3.26
CA GLY A 97 10.53 28.53 2.68
C GLY A 97 11.94 28.17 3.16
N LYS A 98 12.09 27.11 3.97
CA LYS A 98 13.40 26.65 4.45
C LYS A 98 14.10 25.83 3.38
N ILE A 99 15.38 26.10 3.14
CA ILE A 99 16.17 25.31 2.20
C ILE A 99 16.68 24.07 2.93
N ARG A 100 16.43 22.87 2.38
CA ARG A 100 16.89 21.59 2.91
C ARG A 100 17.50 20.73 1.81
N ASP A 101 18.51 19.97 2.18
CA ASP A 101 19.17 18.95 1.35
C ASP A 101 18.70 17.52 1.69
N HIS A 102 18.04 17.34 2.82
CA HIS A 102 17.44 16.10 3.30
C HIS A 102 15.94 16.26 3.54
N ASP A 103 15.20 15.15 3.59
CA ASP A 103 13.77 15.11 3.96
C ASP A 103 12.92 16.08 3.13
N GLN A 104 13.02 15.93 1.81
CA GLN A 104 12.38 16.82 0.86
C GLN A 104 10.99 16.30 0.52
N ASN A 105 9.97 17.18 0.58
CA ASN A 105 8.55 16.84 0.31
C ASN A 105 8.28 16.16 -1.04
N CYS A 106 9.24 16.18 -1.97
CA CYS A 106 9.11 15.55 -3.28
C CYS A 106 9.59 14.10 -3.34
N ILE A 107 10.29 13.64 -2.30
CA ILE A 107 10.57 12.24 -2.04
C ILE A 107 9.36 11.73 -1.27
N VAL A 108 8.62 10.80 -1.86
CA VAL A 108 7.29 10.39 -1.36
C VAL A 108 7.13 8.87 -1.22
N ILE A 109 8.27 8.15 -1.22
CA ILE A 109 8.28 6.70 -1.15
C ILE A 109 7.90 6.19 0.25
N ASP A 110 8.09 7.02 1.27
CA ASP A 110 7.66 6.79 2.64
C ASP A 110 6.14 6.90 2.80
N GLU A 111 5.44 7.81 2.12
CA GLU A 111 3.97 7.76 2.09
C GLU A 111 3.45 6.54 1.36
N VAL A 112 4.11 6.13 0.27
CA VAL A 112 3.74 4.89 -0.45
C VAL A 112 3.89 3.68 0.46
N LEU A 113 4.98 3.60 1.21
CA LEU A 113 5.21 2.54 2.17
C LEU A 113 4.19 2.60 3.32
N GLY A 114 3.91 3.79 3.85
CA GLY A 114 2.90 4.00 4.89
C GLY A 114 1.52 3.54 4.45
N MET A 115 1.13 3.86 3.21
CA MET A 115 -0.11 3.38 2.61
C MET A 115 -0.12 1.86 2.47
N LEU A 116 0.95 1.24 1.95
CA LEU A 116 1.02 -0.21 1.83
C LEU A 116 0.84 -0.92 3.19
N ILE A 117 1.47 -0.41 4.25
CA ILE A 117 1.35 -0.95 5.61
C ILE A 117 -0.06 -0.73 6.17
N ALA A 118 -0.63 0.45 5.96
CA ALA A 118 -1.97 0.79 6.45
C ALA A 118 -3.08 -0.09 5.85
N TYR A 119 -2.84 -0.72 4.70
CA TYR A 119 -3.78 -1.63 4.05
C TYR A 119 -3.67 -3.09 4.52
N ILE A 120 -2.67 -3.46 5.32
CA ILE A 120 -2.53 -4.83 5.85
C ILE A 120 -3.79 -5.27 6.63
N PRO A 121 -4.37 -4.46 7.54
CA PRO A 121 -5.59 -4.83 8.27
C PRO A 121 -6.80 -5.09 7.35
N LEU A 122 -6.88 -4.43 6.19
CA LEU A 122 -7.99 -4.61 5.24
C LEU A 122 -8.02 -6.04 4.67
N MET A 123 -6.83 -6.65 4.48
CA MET A 123 -6.73 -8.05 4.05
C MET A 123 -7.30 -9.01 5.10
N SER A 124 -7.10 -8.70 6.38
CA SER A 124 -7.62 -9.49 7.50
C SER A 124 -9.14 -9.29 7.70
N ALA A 125 -9.61 -8.04 7.67
CA ALA A 125 -11.00 -7.69 7.97
C ALA A 125 -12.01 -8.32 7.00
N THR A 126 -11.68 -8.36 5.70
CA THR A 126 -12.53 -9.00 4.68
C THR A 126 -12.63 -10.52 4.83
N THR A 127 -11.71 -11.14 5.58
CA THR A 127 -11.75 -12.57 5.89
C THR A 127 -12.67 -12.82 7.06
N GLN A 128 -12.58 -12.01 8.12
CA GLN A 128 -13.43 -12.13 9.30
C GLN A 128 -14.92 -11.98 8.96
N LEU A 129 -15.29 -11.01 8.12
CA LEU A 129 -16.67 -10.85 7.63
C LEU A 129 -17.18 -12.12 6.91
N ARG A 130 -16.37 -12.77 6.08
CA ARG A 130 -16.78 -13.96 5.34
C ARG A 130 -17.03 -15.17 6.27
N TRP A 131 -16.22 -15.31 7.31
CA TRP A 131 -16.38 -16.38 8.30
C TRP A 131 -17.65 -16.21 9.12
N GLU A 132 -17.93 -15.00 9.63
CA GLU A 132 -19.15 -14.69 10.38
C GLU A 132 -20.40 -14.99 9.54
N PHE A 133 -20.43 -14.55 8.27
CA PHE A 133 -21.54 -14.86 7.36
C PHE A 133 -21.72 -16.37 7.11
N SER A 134 -20.63 -17.11 6.93
CA SER A 134 -20.69 -18.57 6.69
C SER A 134 -21.20 -19.34 7.91
N LEU A 135 -20.82 -18.91 9.12
CA LEU A 135 -21.33 -19.46 10.38
C LEU A 135 -22.82 -19.17 10.55
N CYS A 136 -23.25 -17.93 10.31
CA CYS A 136 -24.67 -17.57 10.39
C CYS A 136 -25.56 -18.39 9.45
N ILE A 137 -25.12 -18.64 8.21
CA ILE A 137 -25.87 -19.46 7.25
C ILE A 137 -25.94 -20.92 7.71
N ASN A 138 -24.83 -21.50 8.16
CA ASN A 138 -24.81 -22.90 8.61
C ASN A 138 -25.64 -23.15 9.88
N ILE A 139 -25.68 -22.19 10.81
CA ILE A 139 -26.54 -22.25 11.99
C ILE A 139 -28.01 -22.25 11.58
N LYS A 140 -28.41 -21.36 10.65
CA LYS A 140 -29.80 -21.23 10.20
C LYS A 140 -30.32 -22.45 9.43
N ILE A 141 -29.43 -23.20 8.75
CA ILE A 141 -29.80 -24.45 8.06
C ILE A 141 -29.92 -25.63 9.06
N LYS A 142 -29.20 -25.58 10.19
CA LYS A 142 -29.22 -26.61 11.23
C LYS A 142 -30.36 -26.46 12.24
N GLU A 143 -31.16 -25.41 12.18
CA GLU A 143 -32.46 -25.36 12.83
C GLU A 143 -33.52 -25.89 11.85
N PRO A 144 -33.74 -27.22 11.74
CA PRO A 144 -34.93 -27.71 11.07
C PRO A 144 -36.12 -27.15 11.85
N SER A 145 -37.02 -26.51 11.11
CA SER A 145 -38.35 -26.12 11.59
C SER A 145 -38.86 -27.21 12.52
N LYS A 146 -38.97 -26.89 13.82
CA LYS A 146 -39.86 -27.64 14.70
C LYS A 146 -41.24 -27.48 14.09
N VAL A 147 -41.64 -28.48 13.32
CA VAL A 147 -43.00 -28.63 12.84
C VAL A 147 -43.82 -28.87 14.11
N GLU A 148 -44.50 -27.82 14.56
CA GLU A 148 -45.53 -27.96 15.58
C GLU A 148 -46.64 -28.87 15.01
N PRO A 149 -47.09 -29.86 15.79
CA PRO A 149 -48.07 -30.87 15.36
C PRO A 149 -49.47 -30.32 15.17
#